data_AF-A0AB74UVK5-F1
#
_entry.id   AF-A0AB74UVK5-F1
#
_cell.length_a   1.000
_cell.length_b   1.000
_cell.length_c   1.000
_cell.angle_alpha   90.00
_cell.angle_beta   90.00
_cell.angle_gamma   90.00
#
_symmetry.space_group_name_H-M   'P 1'
#
loop_
_entity.id
_entity.type
_entity.pdbx_description
1 polymer ?
#
loop_
_entity_poly.entity_id
_entity_poly.type
_entity_poly.pdbx_seq_one_letter_code
_entity_poly.pdbx_strand_id
1 'polypeptide(L)'
;MAWLFSGVVIAALLGSTVEPYSATHPAVYAGTYVVRICHGSCAGSSARVFRSGTMVLFEQPLLDRQGYTFRDSLRRDPDNACFVLERVGAPAEGDYVPAQGFFSWGMREHTVELELVRSPDGGYGVSLHPTPTGLGGTSAIWGGAVGAVAPDSPPVPPDIISATRIGEPDIAKCPPLSDGNR
;
A
#
# COMPACT_ATOMS: atom_id res chain seq x y z
N MET A 1 67.89 5.28 18.77
CA MET A 1 67.10 4.66 17.70
C MET A 1 66.22 3.56 18.30
N ALA A 2 64.93 3.82 18.45
CA ALA A 2 63.91 2.78 18.60
C ALA A 2 62.59 3.42 18.13
N TRP A 3 62.04 2.86 17.05
CA TRP A 3 60.93 3.40 16.28
C TRP A 3 59.58 3.14 16.97
N LEU A 4 58.77 4.19 17.11
CA LEU A 4 57.35 4.11 17.48
C LEU A 4 56.55 3.72 16.23
N PHE A 5 56.03 2.49 16.17
CA PHE A 5 54.99 2.15 15.20
C PHE A 5 53.63 2.47 15.83
N SER A 6 53.11 3.66 15.53
CA SER A 6 51.70 3.99 15.73
C SER A 6 50.86 3.20 14.73
N GLY A 7 50.34 2.05 15.16
CA GLY A 7 49.30 1.34 14.42
C GLY A 7 47.98 2.10 14.52
N VAL A 8 47.61 2.81 13.46
CA VAL A 8 46.26 3.35 13.30
C VAL A 8 45.35 2.17 12.93
N VAL A 9 44.56 1.70 13.89
CA VAL A 9 43.47 0.77 13.65
C VAL A 9 42.33 1.56 13.03
N ILE A 10 42.17 1.48 11.71
CA ILE A 10 40.99 2.00 11.01
C ILE A 10 39.86 0.99 11.25
N ALA A 11 39.00 1.29 12.22
CA ALA A 11 37.76 0.56 12.41
C ALA A 11 36.84 0.85 11.22
N ALA A 12 36.70 -0.12 10.32
CA ALA A 12 35.71 -0.10 9.26
C ALA A 12 34.31 -0.25 9.90
N LEU A 13 33.69 0.89 10.20
CA LEU A 13 32.28 0.93 10.55
C LEU A 13 31.51 0.48 9.30
N LEU A 14 30.96 -0.74 9.34
CA LEU A 14 29.93 -1.21 8.41
C LEU A 14 28.69 -0.33 8.64
N GLY A 15 28.69 0.85 8.01
CA GLY A 15 27.53 1.72 7.98
C GLY A 15 26.46 1.05 7.14
N SER A 16 25.46 0.46 7.79
CA SER A 16 24.19 0.17 7.13
C SER A 16 23.69 1.48 6.54
N THR A 17 23.72 1.61 5.22
CA THR A 17 23.10 2.76 4.56
C THR A 17 21.61 2.65 4.82
N VAL A 18 21.11 3.42 5.79
CA VAL A 18 19.67 3.57 6.01
C VAL A 18 19.15 4.29 4.77
N GLU A 19 18.38 3.56 3.96
CA GLU A 19 17.76 4.13 2.77
C GLU A 19 16.80 5.24 3.23
N PRO A 20 16.91 6.46 2.68
CA PRO A 20 16.05 7.55 3.11
C PRO A 20 14.60 7.22 2.78
N TYR A 21 13.66 7.60 3.65
CA TYR A 21 12.23 7.31 3.47
C TYR A 21 11.71 7.78 2.10
N SER A 22 12.22 8.90 1.58
CA SER A 22 11.86 9.41 0.26
C SER A 22 12.32 8.55 -0.92
N ALA A 23 13.33 7.69 -0.76
CA ALA A 23 13.75 6.75 -1.80
C ALA A 23 12.71 5.63 -2.00
N THR A 24 12.10 5.18 -0.90
CA THR A 24 11.01 4.20 -0.93
C THR A 24 9.63 4.84 -1.07
N HIS A 25 9.51 6.16 -0.94
CA HIS A 25 8.22 6.88 -1.07
C HIS A 25 8.36 8.13 -1.94
N PRO A 26 8.74 7.98 -3.22
CA PRO A 26 9.05 9.13 -4.05
C PRO A 26 7.77 9.93 -4.37
N ALA A 27 7.89 11.26 -4.28
CA ALA A 27 6.79 12.22 -4.47
C ALA A 27 6.00 12.03 -5.78
N VAL A 28 6.65 11.50 -6.83
CA VAL A 28 6.02 11.22 -8.13
C VAL A 28 4.84 10.24 -8.05
N TYR A 29 4.76 9.41 -6.99
CA TYR A 29 3.62 8.52 -6.73
C TYR A 29 2.71 9.01 -5.59
N ALA A 30 3.12 10.03 -4.83
CA ALA A 30 2.23 10.66 -3.86
C ALA A 30 1.14 11.43 -4.60
N GLY A 31 -0.12 11.31 -4.19
CA GLY A 31 -1.26 11.95 -4.87
C GLY A 31 -2.62 11.52 -4.36
N THR A 32 -3.65 12.20 -4.84
CA THR A 32 -5.05 11.77 -4.70
C THR A 32 -5.47 11.06 -5.99
N TYR A 33 -6.10 9.90 -5.85
CA TYR A 33 -6.47 9.00 -6.93
C TYR A 33 -7.95 8.61 -6.86
N VAL A 34 -8.62 8.57 -8.02
CA VAL A 34 -9.87 7.82 -8.18
C VAL A 34 -9.51 6.37 -8.50
N VAL A 35 -9.90 5.46 -7.61
CA VAL A 35 -9.60 4.04 -7.71
C VAL A 35 -10.83 3.25 -8.13
N ARG A 36 -10.61 2.25 -8.98
CA ARG A 36 -11.56 1.20 -9.34
C ARG A 36 -10.88 -0.14 -9.16
N ILE A 37 -11.58 -1.06 -8.49
CA ILE A 37 -11.16 -2.46 -8.32
C ILE A 37 -12.15 -3.33 -9.08
N CYS A 38 -11.62 -4.14 -9.98
CA CYS A 38 -12.41 -4.91 -10.93
C CYS A 38 -12.08 -6.39 -10.83
N HIS A 39 -13.10 -7.25 -10.88
CA HIS A 39 -12.87 -8.68 -11.09
C HIS A 39 -12.42 -8.90 -12.53
N GLY A 40 -11.13 -9.25 -12.70
CA GLY A 40 -10.49 -9.23 -14.02
C GLY A 40 -10.46 -7.82 -14.61
N SER A 41 -10.69 -7.65 -15.91
CA SER A 41 -10.45 -6.37 -16.59
C SER A 41 -11.36 -5.21 -16.15
N CYS A 42 -10.75 -4.04 -15.93
CA CYS A 42 -11.44 -2.75 -15.80
C CYS A 42 -11.84 -2.10 -17.14
N ALA A 43 -11.44 -2.67 -18.28
CA ALA A 43 -11.85 -2.19 -19.59
C ALA A 43 -13.23 -2.75 -19.99
N GLY A 44 -14.11 -1.87 -20.48
CA GLY A 44 -15.45 -2.23 -20.95
C GLY A 44 -16.55 -1.90 -19.95
N SER A 45 -17.20 -2.92 -19.38
CA SER A 45 -18.43 -2.79 -18.57
C SER A 45 -18.16 -2.41 -17.11
N SER A 46 -18.94 -1.45 -16.60
CA SER A 46 -18.99 -1.10 -15.16
C SER A 46 -19.39 -2.26 -14.26
N ALA A 47 -20.03 -3.30 -14.80
CA ALA A 47 -20.45 -4.48 -14.05
C ALA A 47 -19.29 -5.32 -13.49
N ARG A 48 -18.05 -5.07 -13.93
CA ARG A 48 -16.85 -5.74 -13.38
C ARG A 48 -16.25 -4.99 -12.20
N VAL A 49 -16.58 -3.72 -12.02
CA VAL A 49 -16.14 -2.91 -10.89
C VAL A 49 -16.99 -3.29 -9.68
N PHE A 50 -16.35 -3.72 -8.59
CA PHE A 50 -17.04 -4.05 -7.33
C PHE A 50 -16.71 -3.08 -6.20
N ARG A 51 -15.59 -2.34 -6.34
CA ARG A 51 -15.22 -1.22 -5.46
C ARG A 51 -14.76 -0.02 -6.27
N SER A 52 -15.18 1.17 -5.86
CA SER A 52 -14.67 2.42 -6.42
C SER A 52 -14.64 3.53 -5.39
N GLY A 53 -13.69 4.44 -5.48
CA GLY A 53 -13.65 5.59 -4.58
C GLY A 53 -12.34 6.36 -4.67
N THR A 54 -11.87 6.86 -3.54
CA THR A 54 -10.65 7.67 -3.44
C THR A 54 -9.56 6.92 -2.69
N MET A 55 -8.33 7.04 -3.17
CA MET A 55 -7.11 6.62 -2.47
C MET A 55 -6.15 7.80 -2.44
N VAL A 56 -5.49 8.02 -1.31
CA VAL A 56 -4.51 9.08 -1.15
C VAL A 56 -3.19 8.47 -0.71
N LEU A 57 -2.11 8.78 -1.45
CA LEU A 57 -0.75 8.36 -1.14
C LEU A 57 0.05 9.59 -0.70
N PHE A 58 0.68 9.54 0.46
CA PHE A 58 1.55 10.60 0.99
C PHE A 58 3.02 10.19 0.92
N GLU A 59 3.91 11.15 0.70
CA GLU A 59 5.37 10.95 0.70
C GLU A 59 5.98 10.89 2.12
N GLN A 60 5.19 11.20 3.15
CA GLN A 60 5.58 11.16 4.56
C GLN A 60 4.57 10.32 5.36
N PRO A 61 4.99 9.76 6.51
CA PRO A 61 4.07 9.16 7.46
C PRO A 61 2.97 10.14 7.89
N LEU A 62 1.76 9.62 8.08
CA LEU A 62 0.67 10.37 8.69
C LEU A 62 0.99 10.61 10.18
N LEU A 63 0.52 11.74 10.70
CA LEU A 63 0.64 12.09 12.11
C LEU A 63 -0.76 12.12 12.74
N ASP A 64 -0.89 11.59 13.95
CA ASP A 64 -2.10 11.71 14.75
C ASP A 64 -2.28 13.14 15.29
N ARG A 65 -3.36 13.38 16.04
CA ARG A 65 -3.70 14.71 16.57
C ARG A 65 -2.68 15.22 17.60
N GLN A 66 -1.91 14.33 18.19
CA GLN A 66 -0.88 14.64 19.17
C GLN A 66 0.51 14.79 18.51
N GLY A 67 0.59 14.60 17.19
CA GLY A 67 1.80 14.74 16.39
C GLY A 67 2.67 13.48 16.35
N TYR A 68 2.18 12.34 16.85
CA TYR A 68 2.91 11.07 16.74
C TYR A 68 2.63 10.41 15.41
N THR A 69 3.58 9.62 14.94
CA THR A 69 3.43 8.83 13.72
C THR A 69 2.26 7.85 13.85
N PHE A 70 1.27 8.01 12.97
CA PHE A 70 0.11 7.13 12.88
C PHE A 70 0.53 5.76 12.32
N ARG A 71 0.07 4.70 12.99
CA ARG A 71 0.52 3.33 12.71
C ARG A 71 -0.53 2.30 13.12
N ASP A 72 -0.82 1.39 12.22
CA ASP A 72 -1.46 0.11 12.52
C ASP A 72 -0.46 -0.86 13.18
N SER A 73 -0.85 -1.50 14.29
CA SER A 73 0.01 -2.43 15.03
C SER A 73 0.34 -3.71 14.25
N LEU A 74 -0.43 -4.04 13.22
CA LEU A 74 -0.17 -5.18 12.33
C LEU A 74 0.83 -4.85 11.21
N ARG A 75 1.19 -3.57 11.03
CA ARG A 75 2.08 -3.10 9.97
C ARG A 75 3.47 -2.73 10.52
N ARG A 76 4.49 -3.09 9.74
CA ARG A 76 5.89 -2.77 10.06
C ARG A 76 6.20 -1.31 9.80
N ASP A 77 5.62 -0.73 8.75
CA ASP A 77 5.87 0.64 8.35
C ASP A 77 4.76 1.56 8.86
N PRO A 78 5.06 2.86 9.10
CA PRO A 78 4.04 3.84 9.38
C PRO A 78 2.98 3.91 8.28
N ASP A 79 1.74 4.22 8.65
CA ASP A 79 0.71 4.49 7.67
C ASP A 79 0.99 5.85 7.01
N ASN A 80 0.99 5.86 5.69
CA ASN A 80 1.28 7.01 4.84
C ASN A 80 0.29 7.10 3.67
N ALA A 81 -0.88 6.46 3.82
CA ALA A 81 -1.94 6.47 2.85
C ALA A 81 -3.29 6.11 3.47
N CYS A 82 -4.34 6.42 2.72
CA CYS A 82 -5.72 6.13 3.11
C CYS A 82 -6.57 5.79 1.89
N PHE A 83 -7.72 5.18 2.13
CA PHE A 83 -8.77 5.03 1.12
C PHE A 83 -10.16 5.22 1.70
N VAL A 84 -11.07 5.62 0.83
CA VAL A 84 -12.53 5.59 1.02
C VAL A 84 -13.13 5.00 -0.25
N LEU A 85 -13.68 3.80 -0.15
CA LEU A 85 -14.21 3.00 -1.25
C LEU A 85 -15.68 2.70 -1.00
N GLU A 86 -16.47 2.84 -2.06
CA GLU A 86 -17.87 2.44 -2.11
C GLU A 86 -18.00 1.10 -2.82
N ARG A 87 -18.97 0.29 -2.38
CA ARG A 87 -19.38 -0.91 -3.10
C ARG A 87 -20.14 -0.51 -4.36
N VAL A 88 -19.78 -1.12 -5.48
CA VAL A 88 -20.53 -0.99 -6.74
C VAL A 88 -21.34 -2.27 -6.94
N GLY A 89 -22.68 -2.16 -6.92
CA GLY A 89 -23.58 -3.29 -7.08
C GLY A 89 -23.89 -4.09 -5.80
N ALA A 90 -24.46 -5.28 -5.98
CA ALA A 90 -24.84 -6.16 -4.87
C ALA A 90 -23.58 -6.81 -4.23
N PRO A 91 -23.63 -7.20 -2.95
CA PRO A 91 -22.54 -7.93 -2.31
C PRO A 91 -22.25 -9.22 -3.09
N ALA A 92 -21.01 -9.39 -3.53
CA ALA A 92 -20.52 -10.65 -4.06
C ALA A 92 -19.85 -11.45 -2.95
N GLU A 93 -19.88 -12.77 -3.08
CA GLU A 93 -19.02 -13.64 -2.28
C GLU A 93 -17.56 -13.27 -2.56
N GLY A 94 -16.75 -13.08 -1.52
CA GLY A 94 -15.37 -12.65 -1.67
C GLY A 94 -15.10 -11.14 -1.51
N ASP A 95 -16.08 -10.38 -1.04
CA ASP A 95 -15.94 -8.94 -0.82
C ASP A 95 -15.27 -8.59 0.52
N TYR A 96 -13.93 -8.71 0.56
CA TYR A 96 -13.12 -8.54 1.78
C TYR A 96 -12.58 -7.13 2.02
N VAL A 97 -12.75 -6.20 1.07
CA VAL A 97 -12.20 -4.85 1.16
C VAL A 97 -13.16 -3.95 1.96
N PRO A 98 -12.75 -3.37 3.09
CA PRO A 98 -13.60 -2.49 3.88
C PRO A 98 -13.91 -1.20 3.12
N ALA A 99 -14.90 -0.45 3.59
CA ALA A 99 -15.29 0.81 2.96
C ALA A 99 -14.25 1.93 3.12
N GLN A 100 -13.40 1.85 4.14
CA GLN A 100 -12.37 2.86 4.38
C GLN A 100 -11.25 2.30 5.26
N GLY A 101 -10.08 2.91 5.18
CA GLY A 101 -8.93 2.50 6.00
C GLY A 101 -7.68 3.32 5.75
N PHE A 102 -6.67 3.03 6.56
CA PHE A 102 -5.31 3.52 6.45
C PHE A 102 -4.37 2.36 6.14
N PHE A 103 -3.27 2.65 5.45
CA PHE A 103 -2.27 1.66 5.11
C PHE A 103 -0.90 2.30 4.85
N SER A 104 0.13 1.45 4.82
CA SER A 104 1.46 1.79 4.33
C SER A 104 1.59 1.40 2.85
N TRP A 105 2.08 2.31 2.02
CA TRP A 105 2.59 2.01 0.68
C TRP A 105 4.09 2.24 0.64
N GLY A 106 4.79 1.60 -0.28
CA GLY A 106 6.19 1.88 -0.58
C GLY A 106 6.57 1.39 -1.98
N MET A 107 7.69 1.88 -2.48
CA MET A 107 8.29 1.44 -3.73
C MET A 107 9.23 0.29 -3.48
N ARG A 108 9.05 -0.77 -4.26
CA ARG A 108 10.02 -1.85 -4.40
C ARG A 108 10.37 -1.99 -5.87
N GLU A 109 11.63 -1.70 -6.19
CA GLU A 109 12.13 -1.60 -7.57
C GLU A 109 11.33 -0.57 -8.38
N HIS A 110 10.31 -1.02 -9.14
CA HIS A 110 9.48 -0.19 -10.02
C HIS A 110 7.97 -0.42 -9.77
N THR A 111 7.64 -0.94 -8.60
CA THR A 111 6.28 -1.30 -8.20
C THR A 111 5.93 -0.55 -6.92
N VAL A 112 4.78 0.12 -6.92
CA VAL A 112 4.14 0.61 -5.70
C VAL A 112 3.46 -0.60 -5.06
N GLU A 113 3.99 -1.05 -3.93
CA GLU A 113 3.43 -2.13 -3.12
C GLU A 113 2.66 -1.53 -1.94
N LEU A 114 1.46 -2.04 -1.69
CA LEU A 114 0.62 -1.65 -0.57
C LEU A 114 -0.32 -2.78 -0.16
N GLU A 115 -0.92 -2.67 1.04
CA GLU A 115 -1.93 -3.60 1.52
C GLU A 115 -3.15 -2.85 2.03
N LEU A 116 -4.24 -2.90 1.26
CA LEU A 116 -5.51 -2.27 1.64
C LEU A 116 -6.12 -2.92 2.89
N VAL A 117 -5.86 -4.22 3.09
CA VAL A 117 -6.32 -4.98 4.25
C VAL A 117 -5.18 -5.85 4.76
N ARG A 118 -5.01 -5.88 6.08
CA ARG A 118 -4.12 -6.81 6.76
C ARG A 118 -4.77 -7.29 8.06
N SER A 119 -4.74 -8.59 8.27
CA SER A 119 -5.07 -9.29 9.50
C SER A 119 -3.94 -10.26 9.84
N PRO A 120 -3.94 -10.86 11.06
CA PRO A 120 -2.93 -11.86 11.42
C PRO A 120 -2.92 -13.11 10.53
N ASP A 121 -4.06 -13.44 9.92
CA ASP A 121 -4.29 -14.64 9.13
C ASP A 121 -4.34 -14.40 7.63
N GLY A 122 -4.39 -13.14 7.16
CA GLY A 122 -4.44 -12.82 5.75
C GLY A 122 -4.48 -11.33 5.42
N GLY A 123 -4.68 -11.01 4.15
CA GLY A 123 -4.72 -9.64 3.69
C GLY A 123 -5.04 -9.49 2.20
N TYR A 124 -5.16 -8.24 1.78
CA TYR A 124 -5.41 -7.84 0.39
C TYR A 124 -4.26 -6.96 -0.08
N GLY A 125 -3.28 -7.61 -0.71
CA GLY A 125 -2.07 -7.00 -1.24
C GLY A 125 -2.28 -6.44 -2.64
N VAL A 126 -1.62 -5.34 -2.95
CA VAL A 126 -1.77 -4.59 -4.20
C VAL A 126 -0.39 -4.22 -4.74
N SER A 127 -0.20 -4.46 -6.03
CA SER A 127 0.99 -4.09 -6.78
C SER A 127 0.58 -3.18 -7.93
N LEU A 128 1.08 -1.95 -7.94
CA LEU A 128 0.76 -0.94 -8.95
C LEU A 128 1.99 -0.47 -9.69
N HIS A 129 1.80 -0.15 -10.96
CA HIS A 129 2.81 0.44 -11.83
C HIS A 129 2.32 1.78 -12.38
N PRO A 130 3.24 2.66 -12.79
CA PRO A 130 2.89 3.92 -13.44
C PRO A 130 2.14 3.69 -14.74
N THR A 131 1.11 4.50 -14.97
CA THR A 131 0.37 4.59 -16.24
C THR A 131 0.34 6.06 -16.68
N PRO A 132 0.00 6.37 -17.95
CA PRO A 132 -0.07 7.76 -18.41
C PRO A 132 -1.00 8.67 -17.58
N THR A 133 -2.00 8.09 -16.91
CA THR A 133 -3.03 8.82 -16.15
C THR A 133 -2.97 8.59 -14.64
N GLY A 134 -1.98 7.84 -14.13
CA GLY A 134 -1.88 7.51 -12.70
C GLY A 134 -1.19 6.18 -12.45
N LEU A 135 -1.85 5.27 -11.76
CA LEU A 135 -1.33 3.95 -11.37
C LEU A 135 -2.29 2.84 -11.82
N GLY A 136 -1.74 1.66 -12.11
CA GLY A 136 -2.54 0.49 -12.45
C GLY A 136 -1.79 -0.81 -12.21
N GLY A 137 -2.51 -1.87 -11.90
CA GLY A 137 -1.89 -3.16 -11.62
C GLY A 137 -2.89 -4.18 -11.08
N THR A 138 -2.43 -5.02 -10.17
CA THR A 138 -3.17 -6.20 -9.70
C THR A 138 -3.24 -6.24 -8.19
N SER A 139 -4.18 -7.01 -7.67
CA SER A 139 -4.21 -7.40 -6.26
C SER A 139 -4.27 -8.92 -6.10
N ALA A 140 -3.92 -9.36 -4.90
CA ALA A 140 -4.08 -10.73 -4.48
C ALA A 140 -4.48 -10.79 -3.01
N ILE A 141 -5.39 -11.71 -2.70
CA ILE A 141 -5.66 -12.12 -1.33
C ILE A 141 -4.55 -13.09 -0.93
N TRP A 142 -3.94 -12.87 0.23
CA TRP A 142 -2.99 -13.80 0.83
C TRP A 142 -3.47 -14.22 2.22
N GLY A 143 -3.05 -15.40 2.69
CA GLY A 143 -3.40 -15.95 4.00
C GLY A 143 -4.83 -16.53 4.12
N GLY A 144 -5.03 -17.45 5.06
CA GLY A 144 -6.20 -18.34 5.11
C GLY A 144 -6.10 -19.51 4.12
N ALA A 145 -7.19 -20.26 3.95
CA ALA A 145 -7.28 -21.44 3.07
C ALA A 145 -7.13 -21.15 1.55
N VAL A 146 -6.55 -20.01 1.15
CA VAL A 146 -6.10 -19.72 -0.23
C VAL A 146 -4.96 -20.65 -0.70
N GLY A 147 -4.41 -21.49 0.21
CA GLY A 147 -3.60 -22.67 -0.13
C GLY A 147 -4.34 -24.01 -0.08
N ALA A 148 -5.61 -24.03 0.35
CA ALA A 148 -6.49 -25.21 0.30
C ALA A 148 -7.48 -25.10 -0.87
N VAL A 149 -7.05 -24.42 -1.93
CA VAL A 149 -7.64 -24.60 -3.26
C VAL A 149 -7.49 -26.08 -3.56
N ALA A 150 -8.61 -26.80 -3.75
CA ALA A 150 -8.53 -28.19 -4.18
C ALA A 150 -7.59 -28.27 -5.40
N PRO A 151 -6.73 -29.29 -5.54
CA PRO A 151 -5.73 -29.36 -6.62
C PRO A 151 -6.29 -29.11 -8.03
N ASP A 152 -7.61 -29.28 -8.19
CA ASP A 152 -8.34 -29.24 -9.44
C ASP A 152 -9.12 -27.92 -9.66
N SER A 153 -9.07 -26.99 -8.71
CA SER A 153 -9.79 -25.71 -8.85
C SER A 153 -9.01 -24.74 -9.73
N PRO A 154 -9.68 -24.05 -10.68
CA PRO A 154 -9.01 -23.09 -11.54
C PRO A 154 -8.42 -21.94 -10.70
N PRO A 155 -7.24 -21.42 -11.07
CA PRO A 155 -6.66 -20.28 -10.37
C PRO A 155 -7.62 -19.09 -10.43
N VAL A 156 -7.92 -18.50 -9.27
CA VAL A 156 -8.71 -17.27 -9.21
C VAL A 156 -7.87 -16.17 -9.86
N PRO A 157 -8.36 -15.51 -10.93
CA PRO A 157 -7.63 -14.41 -11.54
C PRO A 157 -7.51 -13.26 -10.53
N PRO A 158 -6.36 -12.56 -10.50
CA PRO A 158 -6.21 -11.40 -9.63
C PRO A 158 -7.21 -10.31 -10.02
N ASP A 159 -7.64 -9.49 -9.05
CA ASP A 159 -8.39 -8.29 -9.39
C ASP A 159 -7.47 -7.28 -10.08
N ILE A 160 -8.02 -6.51 -10.99
CA ILE A 160 -7.31 -5.40 -11.63
C ILE A 160 -7.66 -4.11 -10.90
N ILE A 161 -6.63 -3.31 -10.65
CA ILE A 161 -6.74 -2.00 -10.04
C ILE A 161 -6.39 -0.93 -11.07
N SER A 162 -7.28 0.06 -11.18
CA SER A 162 -7.08 1.26 -11.98
C SER A 162 -7.21 2.48 -11.08
N ALA A 163 -6.14 3.26 -10.94
CA ALA A 163 -6.08 4.44 -10.09
C ALA A 163 -5.71 5.67 -10.93
N THR A 164 -6.69 6.51 -11.25
CA THR A 164 -6.47 7.74 -12.02
C THR A 164 -6.12 8.88 -11.07
N ARG A 165 -4.98 9.54 -11.29
CA ARG A 165 -4.54 10.67 -10.49
C ARG A 165 -5.45 11.88 -10.74
N ILE A 166 -5.96 12.49 -9.68
CA ILE A 166 -6.85 13.67 -9.74
C ILE A 166 -6.31 14.90 -9.02
N GLY A 167 -5.19 14.77 -8.31
CA GLY A 167 -4.54 15.91 -7.67
C GLY A 167 -3.39 15.52 -6.74
N GLU A 168 -2.91 16.51 -6.00
CA GLU A 168 -1.94 16.36 -4.92
C GLU A 168 -2.53 15.55 -3.75
N PRO A 169 -1.69 15.01 -2.85
CA PRO A 169 -2.18 14.35 -1.64
C PRO A 169 -3.07 15.29 -0.80
N ASP A 170 -4.29 14.86 -0.47
CA ASP A 170 -5.24 15.64 0.30
C ASP A 170 -5.79 14.84 1.49
N ILE A 171 -5.36 15.20 2.70
CA ILE A 171 -5.79 14.56 3.96
C ILE A 171 -7.29 14.73 4.22
N ALA A 172 -7.94 15.74 3.65
CA ALA A 172 -9.39 15.94 3.78
C ALA A 172 -10.19 14.87 3.01
N LYS A 173 -9.55 14.08 2.14
CA LYS A 173 -10.14 12.91 1.45
C LYS A 173 -9.97 11.62 2.23
N CYS A 174 -9.25 11.63 3.34
CA CYS A 174 -9.09 10.47 4.21
C CYS A 174 -10.23 10.38 5.24
N PRO A 175 -10.46 9.18 5.81
CA PRO A 175 -11.23 9.06 7.04
C PRO A 175 -10.64 9.94 8.14
N PRO A 176 -11.42 10.32 9.16
CA PRO A 176 -10.86 10.96 10.34
C PRO A 176 -9.79 10.06 10.97
N LEU A 177 -8.61 10.61 11.22
CA LEU A 177 -7.61 9.97 12.07
C LEU A 177 -8.21 9.88 13.48
N SER A 178 -8.70 8.69 13.82
CA SER A 178 -9.06 8.36 15.20
C SER A 178 -7.79 8.08 15.96
N ASP A 179 -7.71 8.52 17.21
CA ASP A 179 -6.67 8.07 18.14
C ASP A 179 -6.76 6.53 18.18
N GLY A 180 -5.79 5.83 17.59
CA GLY A 180 -5.81 4.38 17.48
C GLY A 180 -6.04 3.76 18.86
N ASN A 181 -6.86 2.71 18.95
CA ASN A 181 -7.07 1.97 20.18
C ASN A 181 -5.71 1.60 20.79
N ARG A 182 -5.42 2.19 21.96
CA ARG A 182 -4.35 1.73 22.85
C ARG A 182 -4.59 0.29 23.30
#